data_AF-A0A971N4J5-F1
#
_entry.id   AF-A0A971N4J5-F1
#
_cell.length_a   1.000
_cell.length_b   1.000
_cell.length_c   1.000
_cell.angle_alpha   90.00
_cell.angle_beta   90.00
_cell.angle_gamma   90.00
#
_symmetry.space_group_name_H-M   'P 1'
#
loop_
_entity.id
_entity.type
_entity.pdbx_description
1 polymer ?
#
loop_
_entity_poly.entity_id
_entity_poly.type
_entity_poly.pdbx_seq_one_letter_code
_entity_poly.pdbx_strand_id
1 'polypeptide(L)'
;IGMGGPAGFFVPKIAQQMKLPYSLLPYHEAANAIGAAASRPTVSITLRADTALGQLVIPELDYVRPIPRPLFFDLQAARREAVDGTVSYAQQMGVKVTPADIEITEEEVFNMVRGFRTVGKQYTLTAQVKPEVRRVSQK
;
A
#
# COMPACT_ATOMS: atom_id res chain seq x y z
N ILE A 1 -21.22 -18.01 -5.80
CA ILE A 1 -20.39 -17.68 -6.98
C ILE A 1 -19.17 -18.60 -6.95
N GLY A 2 -18.84 -19.26 -8.06
CA GLY A 2 -17.69 -20.17 -8.17
C GLY A 2 -16.58 -19.61 -9.05
N MET A 3 -15.33 -19.73 -8.59
CA MET A 3 -14.10 -19.41 -9.33
C MET A 3 -12.99 -20.42 -9.05
N GLY A 4 -11.97 -20.44 -9.91
CA GLY A 4 -10.87 -21.41 -9.90
C GLY A 4 -11.16 -22.62 -10.80
N GLY A 5 -10.10 -23.26 -11.32
CA GLY A 5 -10.21 -24.36 -12.29
C GLY A 5 -11.25 -25.44 -11.95
N PRO A 6 -11.27 -25.97 -10.71
CA PRO A 6 -12.21 -27.01 -10.34
C PRO A 6 -13.68 -26.55 -10.13
N ALA A 7 -13.97 -25.25 -10.23
CA ALA A 7 -15.27 -24.70 -9.85
C ALA A 7 -16.42 -25.29 -10.66
N GLY A 8 -16.23 -25.53 -11.95
CA GLY A 8 -17.24 -26.14 -12.82
C GLY A 8 -17.74 -27.51 -12.32
N PHE A 9 -16.87 -28.28 -11.65
CA PHE A 9 -17.23 -29.59 -11.12
C PHE A 9 -17.77 -29.53 -9.68
N PHE A 10 -17.10 -28.82 -8.79
CA PHE A 10 -17.42 -28.86 -7.35
C PHE A 10 -18.57 -27.94 -6.95
N VAL A 11 -18.65 -26.74 -7.51
CA VAL A 11 -19.62 -25.71 -7.05
C VAL A 11 -21.07 -26.15 -7.23
N PRO A 12 -21.49 -26.76 -8.37
CA PRO A 12 -22.86 -27.27 -8.51
C PRO A 12 -23.20 -28.35 -7.47
N LYS A 13 -22.27 -29.26 -7.19
CA LYS A 13 -22.46 -30.38 -6.24
C LYS A 13 -22.60 -29.88 -4.81
N ILE A 14 -21.72 -28.96 -4.40
CA ILE A 14 -21.77 -28.33 -3.08
C ILE A 14 -23.08 -27.55 -2.93
N ALA A 15 -23.45 -26.76 -3.94
CA ALA A 15 -24.68 -25.99 -3.93
C ALA A 15 -25.94 -26.86 -3.80
N GLN A 16 -25.98 -28.01 -4.48
CA GLN A 16 -27.06 -28.98 -4.37
C GLN A 16 -27.17 -29.55 -2.94
N GLN A 17 -26.06 -29.96 -2.34
CA GLN A 17 -26.04 -30.48 -0.97
C GLN A 17 -26.47 -29.42 0.06
N MET A 18 -26.07 -28.18 -0.16
CA MET A 18 -26.41 -27.04 0.70
C MET A 18 -27.80 -26.44 0.40
N LYS A 19 -28.47 -26.88 -0.66
CA LYS A 19 -29.74 -26.30 -1.16
C LYS A 19 -29.66 -24.79 -1.42
N LEU A 20 -28.53 -24.33 -1.99
CA LEU A 20 -28.28 -22.92 -2.30
C LEU A 20 -28.23 -22.67 -3.82
N PRO A 21 -28.64 -21.48 -4.28
CA PRO A 21 -28.39 -21.08 -5.67
C PRO A 21 -26.88 -20.92 -5.91
N TYR A 22 -26.45 -21.18 -7.13
CA TYR A 22 -25.06 -20.96 -7.54
C TYR A 22 -24.96 -20.28 -8.90
N SER A 23 -23.80 -19.68 -9.13
CA SER A 23 -23.39 -19.14 -10.42
C SER A 23 -21.90 -19.39 -10.59
N LEU A 24 -21.49 -19.76 -11.81
CA LEU A 24 -20.09 -19.85 -12.19
C LEU A 24 -19.71 -18.57 -12.90
N LEU A 25 -18.56 -18.00 -12.55
CA LEU A 25 -18.01 -16.86 -13.28
C LEU A 25 -17.65 -17.29 -14.72
N PRO A 26 -17.88 -16.43 -15.73
CA PRO A 26 -17.24 -16.58 -17.03
C PRO A 26 -15.72 -16.65 -16.84
N TYR A 27 -15.06 -17.55 -17.57
CA TYR A 27 -13.62 -17.79 -17.42
C TYR A 27 -13.19 -18.07 -15.96
N HIS A 28 -14.03 -18.75 -15.18
CA HIS A 28 -13.78 -19.06 -13.76
C HIS A 28 -12.38 -19.63 -13.49
N GLU A 29 -11.82 -20.41 -14.41
CA GLU A 29 -10.46 -20.96 -14.33
C GLU A 29 -9.37 -19.89 -14.28
N ALA A 30 -9.58 -18.76 -14.97
CA ALA A 30 -8.65 -17.63 -15.07
C ALA A 30 -9.11 -16.39 -14.30
N ALA A 31 -10.19 -16.49 -13.50
CA ALA A 31 -10.79 -15.35 -12.82
C ALA A 31 -9.78 -14.57 -11.94
N ASN A 32 -8.82 -15.26 -11.32
CA ASN A 32 -7.76 -14.61 -10.54
C ASN A 32 -6.82 -13.77 -11.43
N ALA A 33 -6.41 -14.29 -12.58
CA ALA A 33 -5.57 -13.58 -13.53
C ALA A 33 -6.29 -12.34 -14.10
N ILE A 34 -7.59 -12.47 -14.38
CA ILE A 34 -8.43 -11.34 -14.79
C ILE A 34 -8.50 -10.28 -13.67
N GLY A 35 -8.71 -10.71 -12.42
CA GLY A 35 -8.71 -9.82 -11.26
C GLY A 35 -7.39 -9.06 -11.09
N ALA A 36 -6.26 -9.77 -11.17
CA ALA A 36 -4.93 -9.16 -11.11
C ALA A 36 -4.68 -8.16 -12.26
N ALA A 37 -5.08 -8.49 -13.49
CA ALA A 37 -4.96 -7.59 -14.64
C ALA A 37 -5.92 -6.38 -14.59
N ALA A 38 -6.98 -6.48 -13.78
CA ALA A 38 -7.95 -5.42 -13.54
C ALA A 38 -7.57 -4.51 -12.37
N SER A 39 -6.75 -4.97 -11.44
CA SER A 39 -6.30 -4.16 -10.29
C SER A 39 -5.23 -3.16 -10.67
N ARG A 40 -5.30 -1.97 -10.06
CA ARG A 40 -4.21 -0.99 -10.08
C ARG A 40 -3.05 -1.50 -9.21
N PRO A 41 -1.78 -1.43 -9.67
CA PRO A 41 -0.64 -1.74 -8.82
C PRO A 41 -0.59 -0.85 -7.57
N THR A 42 -0.47 -1.46 -6.40
CA THR A 42 -0.48 -0.79 -5.10
C THR A 42 0.90 -0.80 -4.46
N VAL A 43 1.85 -0.06 -5.04
CA VAL A 43 3.18 0.07 -4.44
C VAL A 43 3.11 0.81 -3.10
N SER A 44 4.01 0.44 -2.19
CA SER A 44 4.13 1.05 -0.87
C SER A 44 5.58 1.40 -0.57
N ILE A 45 5.79 2.34 0.35
CA ILE A 45 7.08 2.65 0.95
C ILE A 45 6.97 2.72 2.48
N THR A 46 8.09 2.56 3.18
CA THR A 46 8.19 2.87 4.60
C THR A 46 9.15 4.03 4.82
N LEU A 47 8.61 5.16 5.31
CA LEU A 47 9.41 6.30 5.76
C LEU A 47 9.81 6.14 7.22
N ARG A 48 11.09 6.35 7.52
CA ARG A 48 11.63 6.43 8.88
C ARG A 48 12.37 7.75 9.04
N ALA A 49 11.87 8.64 9.90
CA ALA A 49 12.53 9.91 10.20
C ALA A 49 12.87 10.00 11.68
N ASP A 50 14.17 10.14 12.00
CA ASP A 50 14.67 10.34 13.35
C ASP A 50 15.20 11.76 13.49
N THR A 51 14.54 12.59 14.30
CA THR A 51 14.93 13.99 14.50
C THR A 51 16.06 14.17 15.50
N ALA A 52 16.36 13.17 16.32
CA ALA A 52 17.54 13.19 17.18
C ALA A 52 18.82 12.91 16.38
N LEU A 53 18.75 12.01 15.39
CA LEU A 53 19.82 11.78 14.41
C LEU A 53 19.82 12.79 13.27
N GLY A 54 18.70 13.47 13.04
CA GLY A 54 18.52 14.39 11.92
C GLY A 54 18.54 13.69 10.57
N GLN A 55 18.00 12.47 10.49
CA GLN A 55 18.03 11.63 9.28
C GLN A 55 16.65 11.08 8.94
N LEU A 56 16.39 10.99 7.64
CA LEU A 56 15.22 10.39 7.03
C LEU A 56 15.66 9.28 6.08
N VAL A 57 15.00 8.13 6.17
CA VAL A 57 15.29 6.94 5.37
C VAL A 57 14.00 6.45 4.70
N ILE A 58 14.09 6.14 3.41
CA ILE A 58 13.08 5.41 2.64
C ILE A 58 13.81 4.28 1.90
N PRO A 59 13.79 3.04 2.42
CA PRO A 59 14.56 1.93 1.85
C PRO A 59 14.17 1.61 0.41
N GLU A 60 12.89 1.67 0.06
CA GLU A 60 12.39 1.33 -1.28
C GLU A 60 12.91 2.28 -2.38
N LEU A 61 13.39 3.46 -1.99
CA LEU A 61 14.01 4.44 -2.88
C LEU A 61 15.53 4.49 -2.76
N ASP A 62 16.14 3.64 -1.92
CA ASP A 62 17.55 3.76 -1.50
C ASP A 62 17.88 5.18 -0.97
N TYR A 63 16.91 5.83 -0.32
CA TYR A 63 17.06 7.19 0.17
C TYR A 63 17.52 7.22 1.62
N VAL A 64 18.64 7.90 1.84
CA VAL A 64 19.06 8.41 3.15
C VAL A 64 19.32 9.90 2.98
N ARG A 65 18.53 10.73 3.65
CA ARG A 65 18.61 12.19 3.53
C ARG A 65 18.73 12.85 4.91
N PRO A 66 19.52 13.92 5.04
CA PRO A 66 19.52 14.73 6.25
C PRO A 66 18.19 15.47 6.38
N ILE A 67 17.71 15.64 7.60
CA ILE A 67 16.58 16.52 7.94
C ILE A 67 17.17 17.92 8.21
N PRO A 68 16.96 18.93 7.36
CA PRO A 68 17.67 20.22 7.48
C PRO A 68 17.35 21.00 8.77
N ARG A 69 16.16 20.79 9.33
CA ARG A 69 15.67 21.46 10.53
C ARG A 69 14.97 20.46 11.46
N PRO A 70 15.70 19.54 12.12
CA PRO A 70 15.11 18.44 12.87
C PRO A 70 14.16 18.88 13.99
N LEU A 71 14.45 20.02 14.62
CA LEU A 71 13.61 20.62 15.67
C LEU A 71 12.21 21.05 15.19
N PHE A 72 12.06 21.33 13.88
CA PHE A 72 10.79 21.75 13.27
C PHE A 72 10.16 20.65 12.41
N PHE A 73 10.75 19.46 12.39
CA PHE A 73 10.21 18.33 11.63
C PHE A 73 9.08 17.69 12.44
N ASP A 74 7.85 17.78 11.92
CA ASP A 74 6.64 17.29 12.56
C ASP A 74 6.00 16.14 11.75
N LEU A 75 4.87 15.63 12.24
CA LEU A 75 4.14 14.56 11.57
C LEU A 75 3.65 14.98 10.17
N GLN A 76 3.28 16.26 9.98
CA GLN A 76 2.83 16.73 8.66
C GLN A 76 3.99 16.79 7.66
N ALA A 77 5.19 17.14 8.10
CA ALA A 77 6.40 17.02 7.29
C ALA A 77 6.67 15.56 6.92
N ALA A 78 6.59 14.64 7.89
CA ALA A 78 6.74 13.21 7.64
C ALA A 78 5.73 12.68 6.61
N ARG A 79 4.45 13.08 6.72
CA ARG A 79 3.40 12.72 5.75
C ARG A 79 3.70 13.21 4.34
N ARG A 80 4.14 14.47 4.20
CA ARG A 80 4.51 15.03 2.89
C ARG A 80 5.65 14.24 2.24
N GLU A 81 6.72 14.01 3.00
CA GLU A 81 7.87 13.21 2.52
C GLU A 81 7.46 11.78 2.16
N ALA A 82 6.56 11.16 2.94
CA ALA A 82 6.06 9.83 2.64
C ALA A 82 5.24 9.82 1.34
N VAL A 83 4.33 10.78 1.16
CA VAL A 83 3.51 10.90 -0.07
C VAL A 83 4.39 11.17 -1.30
N ASP A 84 5.30 12.13 -1.21
CA ASP A 84 6.21 12.47 -2.32
C ASP A 84 7.14 11.30 -2.65
N GLY A 85 7.58 10.57 -1.62
CA GLY A 85 8.32 9.31 -1.75
C GLY A 85 7.51 8.24 -2.48
N THR A 86 6.26 7.97 -2.07
CA THR A 86 5.40 6.98 -2.75
C THR A 86 5.14 7.35 -4.20
N VAL A 87 4.89 8.62 -4.51
CA VAL A 87 4.71 9.08 -5.90
C VAL A 87 5.97 8.83 -6.72
N SER A 88 7.14 9.17 -6.18
CA SER A 88 8.43 8.94 -6.84
C SER A 88 8.68 7.45 -7.09
N TYR A 89 8.40 6.60 -6.09
CA TYR A 89 8.58 5.15 -6.18
C TYR A 89 7.61 4.52 -7.19
N ALA A 90 6.34 4.95 -7.16
CA ALA A 90 5.34 4.52 -8.12
C ALA A 90 5.74 4.84 -9.56
N GLN A 91 6.30 6.04 -9.81
CA GLN A 91 6.80 6.42 -11.12
C GLN A 91 7.97 5.55 -11.58
N GLN A 92 8.90 5.19 -10.69
CA GLN A 92 10.00 4.26 -11.00
C GLN A 92 9.48 2.86 -11.37
N MET A 93 8.36 2.45 -10.79
CA MET A 93 7.66 1.18 -11.09
C MET A 93 6.71 1.27 -12.29
N GLY A 94 6.71 2.40 -13.01
CA GLY A 94 5.84 2.60 -14.19
C GLY A 94 4.37 2.86 -13.86
N VAL A 95 4.04 3.13 -12.61
CA VAL A 95 2.68 3.39 -12.13
C VAL A 95 2.44 4.90 -12.09
N LYS A 96 1.49 5.39 -12.89
CA LYS A 96 1.14 6.81 -12.95
C LYS A 96 0.12 7.14 -11.87
N VAL A 97 0.53 7.92 -10.88
CA VAL A 97 -0.29 8.33 -9.73
C VAL A 97 -0.01 9.78 -9.37
N THR A 98 -0.96 10.40 -8.66
CA THR A 98 -0.84 11.72 -8.06
C THR A 98 -0.79 11.62 -6.53
N PRO A 99 -0.40 12.69 -5.81
CA PRO A 99 -0.49 12.70 -4.35
C PRO A 99 -1.89 12.34 -3.79
N ALA A 100 -2.96 12.66 -4.53
CA ALA A 100 -4.34 12.33 -4.14
C ALA A 100 -4.64 10.82 -4.17
N ASP A 101 -3.86 10.07 -4.95
CA ASP A 101 -3.95 8.60 -5.05
C ASP A 101 -3.19 7.88 -3.94
N ILE A 102 -2.46 8.60 -3.08
CA ILE A 102 -1.69 8.01 -1.98
C ILE A 102 -2.52 8.04 -0.70
N GLU A 103 -2.42 6.97 0.08
CA GLU A 103 -2.93 6.90 1.44
C GLU A 103 -1.79 6.52 2.40
N ILE A 104 -1.88 7.02 3.63
CA ILE A 104 -1.03 6.58 4.73
C ILE A 104 -1.78 5.46 5.45
N THR A 105 -1.24 4.25 5.41
CA THR A 105 -1.87 3.06 6.00
C THR A 105 -1.48 2.87 7.46
N GLU A 106 -0.28 3.32 7.84
CA GLU A 106 0.25 3.20 9.19
C GLU A 106 1.02 4.46 9.58
N GLU A 107 0.87 4.89 10.83
CA GLU A 107 1.57 6.04 11.39
C GLU A 107 1.95 5.78 12.85
N GLU A 108 3.24 5.87 13.14
CA GLU A 108 3.78 5.75 14.48
C GLU A 108 4.70 6.93 14.79
N VAL A 109 4.55 7.48 16.01
CA VAL A 109 5.39 8.57 16.51
C VAL A 109 5.86 8.22 17.91
N PHE A 110 7.17 8.09 18.08
CA PHE A 110 7.80 7.82 19.37
C PHE A 110 8.70 8.98 19.80
N ASN A 111 8.71 9.28 21.10
CA ASN A 111 9.69 10.20 21.67
C ASN A 111 11.01 9.46 21.92
N MET A 112 12.11 10.04 21.44
CA MET A 112 13.44 9.55 21.72
C MET A 112 13.91 10.15 23.05
N VAL A 113 14.23 9.31 24.03
CA VAL A 113 14.61 9.75 25.40
C VAL A 113 16.05 9.35 25.70
N ARG A 114 16.85 10.30 26.21
CA ARG A 114 18.19 10.06 26.76
C ARG A 114 18.35 10.81 28.07
N GLY A 115 18.89 10.14 29.10
CA GLY A 115 19.06 10.76 30.41
C GLY A 115 17.77 11.34 30.99
N PHE A 116 16.64 10.63 30.83
CA PHE A 116 15.30 11.05 31.26
C PHE A 116 14.77 12.35 30.61
N ARG A 117 15.34 12.76 29.47
CA ARG A 117 14.87 13.91 28.69
C ARG A 117 14.60 13.51 27.24
N THR A 118 13.53 14.03 26.66
CA THR A 118 13.26 13.88 25.23
C THR A 118 14.30 14.64 24.43
N VAL A 119 15.00 13.95 23.52
CA VAL A 119 16.04 14.52 22.64
C VAL A 119 15.58 14.65 21.20
N GLY A 120 14.45 14.03 20.84
CA GLY A 120 13.88 14.06 19.50
C GLY A 120 12.68 13.15 19.40
N LYS A 121 12.26 12.88 18.18
CA LYS A 121 11.15 12.00 17.83
C LYS A 121 11.54 11.11 16.67
N GLN A 122 11.00 9.89 16.69
CA GLN A 122 11.04 8.96 15.58
C GLN A 122 9.64 8.89 14.96
N TYR A 123 9.58 9.10 13.65
CA TYR A 123 8.37 8.97 12.85
C TYR A 123 8.54 7.75 11.93
N THR A 124 7.61 6.81 12.00
CA THR A 124 7.54 5.67 11.08
C THR A 124 6.18 5.73 10.38
N LEU A 125 6.19 5.89 9.05
CA LEU A 125 4.97 5.96 8.26
C LEU A 125 5.03 4.92 7.13
N THR A 126 3.93 4.22 6.90
CA THR A 126 3.73 3.39 5.70
C THR A 126 2.78 4.12 4.77
N ALA A 127 3.23 4.39 3.54
CA ALA A 127 2.44 5.11 2.54
C ALA A 127 2.32 4.27 1.27
N GLN A 128 1.11 4.23 0.70
CA GLN A 128 0.73 3.31 -0.37
C GLN A 128 -0.14 3.99 -1.43
N VAL A 129 0.00 3.55 -2.68
CA VAL A 129 -1.00 3.84 -3.73
C VAL A 129 -2.32 3.16 -3.38
N LYS A 130 -3.39 3.94 -3.27
CA LYS A 130 -4.75 3.46 -2.95
C LYS A 130 -5.14 2.30 -3.89
N PRO A 131 -5.73 1.21 -3.37
CA PRO A 131 -6.28 0.16 -4.21
C PRO A 131 -7.37 0.70 -5.14
N GLU A 132 -7.37 0.24 -6.38
CA GLU A 132 -8.42 0.51 -7.36
C GLU A 132 -8.60 -0.70 -8.27
N VAL A 133 -9.81 -0.92 -8.76
CA VAL A 133 -10.12 -1.96 -9.75
C VAL A 133 -10.91 -1.36 -10.89
N ARG A 134 -10.50 -1.65 -12.14
CA ARG A 134 -11.26 -1.25 -13.32
C ARG A 134 -12.20 -2.36 -13.75
N ARG A 135 -13.41 -1.98 -14.20
CA ARG A 135 -14.33 -2.95 -14.77
C ARG A 135 -13.78 -3.49 -16.09
N VAL A 136 -13.68 -4.81 -16.20
CA VAL A 136 -13.31 -5.50 -17.44
C VAL A 136 -14.59 -5.73 -18.24
N SER A 137 -14.79 -4.99 -19.33
CA SER A 137 -15.86 -5.26 -20.28
C SER A 137 -15.44 -6.36 -21.25
N GLN A 138 -16.38 -7.24 -21.58
CA GLN A 138 -16.24 -8.11 -22.75
C GLN A 138 -16.57 -7.25 -23.99
N LYS A 139 -15.69 -7.27 -24.99
CA LYS A 139 -16.01 -6.75 -26.33
C LYS A 139 -17.03 -7.65 -27.00
#